data_AF-A0A930RG73-F1
#
_entry.id   AF-A0A930RG73-F1
#
_cell.length_a   1.000
_cell.length_b   1.000
_cell.length_c   1.000
_cell.angle_alpha   90.00
_cell.angle_beta   90.00
_cell.angle_gamma   90.00
#
_symmetry.space_group_name_H-M   'P 1'
#
loop_
_entity.id
_entity.type
_entity.pdbx_description
1 polymer ?
#
loop_
_entity_poly.entity_id
_entity_poly.type
_entity_poly.pdbx_seq_one_letter_code
_entity_poly.pdbx_strand_id
1 'polypeptide(L)'
;NFEHVTGGTEKPTGDATENTLILKTGASVTKAYGADVRTLSGNATKNSVTLAGGAVTGSLYGGALTKAGATGSATGNTVTITGGTVGGDVYAGYTSGTGKTTGNTVSLGDGTNAVAAGTTVTGVIYGGSSAADTTGNVLNVNAKGVTAGSVANFAKIRFKIDSNVADGDDVLTLTQNTTLAHSSIEEPTPAVISGWLGNTMEKTAHLIKMNGSTLNLTGYTPGSSRSRRGDVEYAYKTDNDAVSTTGSLDLFAYKWQNAGVEINSNAHADVFGGKSTLGTTGETLKNKLTLKTGASVTNAVAGDTQTANGTATGNTVKIEAGTATNAVGGKTLAGKASGNTAEAAGGNVTNLKGAESASGLVQE
;
A
#
# COMPACT_ATOMS: atom_id res chain seq x y z
N ASN A 1 -41.84 -5.35 -5.93
CA ASN A 1 -43.07 -5.30 -5.11
C ASN A 1 -43.55 -3.87 -4.98
N PHE A 2 -44.47 -3.44 -5.84
CA PHE A 2 -45.26 -2.24 -5.64
C PHE A 2 -46.72 -2.62 -5.78
N GLU A 3 -47.41 -2.74 -4.64
CA GLU A 3 -48.86 -2.51 -4.64
C GLU A 3 -49.05 -1.08 -4.14
N HIS A 4 -49.52 -0.21 -5.04
CA HIS A 4 -50.04 1.07 -4.65
C HIS A 4 -51.45 0.82 -4.11
N VAL A 5 -51.57 0.74 -2.80
CA VAL A 5 -52.87 0.66 -2.12
C VAL A 5 -53.23 2.08 -1.70
N THR A 6 -54.15 2.72 -2.43
CA THR A 6 -54.78 3.96 -1.98
C THR A 6 -55.58 3.64 -0.73
N GLY A 7 -55.02 3.92 0.45
CA GLY A 7 -55.62 3.61 1.76
C GLY A 7 -54.97 2.45 2.54
N GLY A 8 -53.82 1.91 2.10
CA GLY A 8 -53.03 0.97 2.89
C GLY A 8 -52.00 1.69 3.78
N THR A 9 -51.85 1.28 5.04
CA THR A 9 -50.71 1.71 5.87
C THR A 9 -49.41 1.24 5.22
N GLU A 10 -48.41 2.13 5.09
CA GLU A 10 -47.08 1.73 4.60
C GLU A 10 -46.57 0.57 5.46
N LYS A 11 -46.16 -0.54 4.83
CA LYS A 11 -45.54 -1.64 5.57
C LYS A 11 -44.23 -1.13 6.15
N PRO A 12 -44.11 -0.99 7.48
CA PRO A 12 -42.96 -0.32 8.07
C PRO A 12 -41.69 -1.18 7.95
N THR A 13 -41.84 -2.49 7.73
CA THR A 13 -40.73 -3.46 7.75
C THR A 13 -40.63 -4.26 6.44
N GLY A 14 -39.41 -4.70 6.12
CA GLY A 14 -39.09 -5.48 4.94
C GLY A 14 -37.58 -5.61 4.78
N ASP A 15 -37.01 -6.66 5.35
CA ASP A 15 -35.57 -6.90 5.30
C ASP A 15 -35.15 -7.51 3.95
N ALA A 16 -33.97 -7.13 3.47
CA ALA A 16 -33.28 -7.74 2.36
C ALA A 16 -31.96 -8.33 2.86
N THR A 17 -31.86 -9.66 2.86
CA THR A 17 -30.71 -10.39 3.37
C THR A 17 -30.08 -11.26 2.30
N GLU A 18 -28.75 -11.31 2.28
CA GLU A 18 -27.97 -12.30 1.50
C GLU A 18 -28.26 -12.31 -0.02
N ASN A 19 -28.66 -11.16 -0.58
CA ASN A 19 -28.84 -11.03 -2.03
C ASN A 19 -27.49 -10.84 -2.74
N THR A 20 -27.44 -11.21 -4.02
CA THR A 20 -26.23 -11.10 -4.85
C THR A 20 -26.55 -10.44 -6.19
N LEU A 21 -25.78 -9.41 -6.53
CA LEU A 21 -25.73 -8.82 -7.87
C LEU A 21 -24.35 -9.04 -8.48
N ILE A 22 -24.30 -9.50 -9.73
CA ILE A 22 -23.04 -9.66 -10.49
C ILE A 22 -23.17 -8.89 -11.79
N LEU A 23 -22.31 -7.91 -11.98
CA LEU A 23 -22.16 -7.14 -13.21
C LEU A 23 -20.94 -7.66 -13.96
N LYS A 24 -21.19 -8.24 -15.14
CA LYS A 24 -20.15 -8.79 -16.03
C LYS A 24 -19.86 -7.81 -17.18
N THR A 25 -18.77 -8.05 -17.90
CA THR A 25 -18.43 -7.33 -19.12
C THR A 25 -19.63 -7.17 -20.05
N GLY A 26 -19.85 -5.94 -20.54
CA GLY A 26 -20.98 -5.57 -21.38
C GLY A 26 -22.23 -5.11 -20.62
N ALA A 27 -22.33 -5.32 -19.31
CA ALA A 27 -23.41 -4.76 -18.50
C ALA A 27 -23.32 -3.23 -18.47
N SER A 28 -24.47 -2.56 -18.60
CA SER A 28 -24.58 -1.11 -18.43
C SER A 28 -25.84 -0.77 -17.65
N VAL A 29 -25.69 -0.10 -16.51
CA VAL A 29 -26.79 0.29 -15.63
C VAL A 29 -26.56 1.68 -15.07
N THR A 30 -27.62 2.41 -14.73
CA THR A 30 -27.48 3.73 -14.11
C THR A 30 -27.10 3.62 -12.64
N LYS A 31 -27.79 2.78 -11.88
CA LYS A 31 -27.49 2.50 -10.47
C LYS A 31 -27.55 1.00 -10.25
N ALA A 32 -26.64 0.49 -9.43
CA ALA A 32 -26.54 -0.92 -9.12
C ALA A 32 -26.75 -1.16 -7.62
N TYR A 33 -27.57 -2.14 -7.27
CA TYR A 33 -27.92 -2.43 -5.88
C TYR A 33 -27.81 -3.93 -5.62
N GLY A 34 -27.02 -4.32 -4.63
CA GLY A 34 -27.10 -5.68 -4.07
C GLY A 34 -28.44 -5.89 -3.37
N ALA A 35 -28.96 -4.84 -2.72
CA ALA A 35 -30.34 -4.72 -2.27
C ALA A 35 -30.79 -3.26 -2.21
N ASP A 36 -32.06 -3.00 -2.47
CA ASP A 36 -32.72 -1.70 -2.32
C ASP A 36 -33.98 -1.85 -1.44
N VAL A 37 -33.84 -1.47 -0.17
CA VAL A 37 -34.90 -1.52 0.84
C VAL A 37 -35.62 -0.18 0.88
N ARG A 38 -36.94 -0.21 0.62
CA ARG A 38 -37.80 0.98 0.53
C ARG A 38 -38.83 1.10 1.67
N THR A 39 -38.68 0.28 2.71
CA THR A 39 -39.49 0.32 3.94
C THR A 39 -38.80 1.16 5.02
N LEU A 40 -39.56 1.73 5.95
CA LEU A 40 -39.03 2.64 6.97
C LEU A 40 -38.02 1.99 7.94
N SER A 41 -38.27 0.75 8.35
CA SER A 41 -37.52 0.04 9.40
C SER A 41 -36.95 -1.31 8.93
N GLY A 42 -37.00 -1.58 7.62
CA GLY A 42 -36.35 -2.76 7.03
C GLY A 42 -34.84 -2.60 6.93
N ASN A 43 -34.11 -3.71 6.98
CA ASN A 43 -32.65 -3.76 6.96
C ASN A 43 -32.11 -4.31 5.65
N ALA A 44 -30.93 -3.85 5.23
CA ALA A 44 -30.16 -4.42 4.12
C ALA A 44 -28.90 -5.09 4.67
N THR A 45 -28.96 -6.39 4.91
CA THR A 45 -27.91 -7.11 5.64
C THR A 45 -27.24 -8.19 4.80
N LYS A 46 -25.89 -8.22 4.79
CA LYS A 46 -25.09 -9.25 4.08
C LYS A 46 -25.38 -9.37 2.57
N ASN A 47 -25.82 -8.30 1.92
CA ASN A 47 -25.98 -8.31 0.47
C ASN A 47 -24.62 -8.11 -0.20
N SER A 48 -24.49 -8.61 -1.42
CA SER A 48 -23.23 -8.67 -2.14
C SER A 48 -23.36 -8.13 -3.55
N VAL A 49 -22.36 -7.35 -3.98
CA VAL A 49 -22.21 -6.90 -5.36
C VAL A 49 -20.82 -7.26 -5.86
N THR A 50 -20.75 -7.85 -7.06
CA THR A 50 -19.49 -8.04 -7.78
C THR A 50 -19.52 -7.28 -9.11
N LEU A 51 -18.64 -6.29 -9.26
CA LEU A 51 -18.37 -5.64 -10.53
C LEU A 51 -17.13 -6.31 -11.16
N ALA A 52 -17.38 -7.29 -12.03
CA ALA A 52 -16.35 -8.01 -12.78
C ALA A 52 -16.06 -7.38 -14.15
N GLY A 53 -16.91 -6.46 -14.58
CA GLY A 53 -16.82 -5.71 -15.83
C GLY A 53 -18.11 -4.92 -16.07
N GLY A 54 -18.15 -4.15 -17.16
CA GLY A 54 -19.30 -3.30 -17.48
C GLY A 54 -19.20 -1.90 -16.87
N ALA A 55 -20.29 -1.13 -16.94
CA ALA A 55 -20.36 0.27 -16.55
C ALA A 55 -21.59 0.55 -15.68
N VAL A 56 -21.35 1.09 -14.49
CA VAL A 56 -22.38 1.75 -13.68
C VAL A 56 -22.23 3.24 -13.89
N THR A 57 -23.15 3.89 -14.61
CA THR A 57 -22.97 5.32 -14.97
C THR A 57 -23.20 6.27 -13.80
N GLY A 58 -23.93 5.83 -12.77
CA GLY A 58 -24.07 6.50 -11.48
C GLY A 58 -23.39 5.70 -10.36
N SER A 59 -24.10 5.50 -9.25
CA SER A 59 -23.55 4.87 -8.04
C SER A 59 -23.85 3.38 -7.92
N LEU A 60 -22.95 2.69 -7.22
CA LEU A 60 -23.05 1.27 -6.88
C LEU A 60 -23.21 1.10 -5.37
N TYR A 61 -24.16 0.26 -4.96
CA TYR A 61 -24.56 0.07 -3.57
C TYR A 61 -24.52 -1.42 -3.19
N GLY A 62 -23.71 -1.80 -2.20
CA GLY A 62 -23.69 -3.15 -1.64
C GLY A 62 -25.04 -3.53 -1.03
N GLY A 63 -25.57 -2.64 -0.18
CA GLY A 63 -26.95 -2.65 0.28
C GLY A 63 -27.41 -1.23 0.60
N ALA A 64 -28.64 -0.87 0.21
CA ALA A 64 -29.16 0.48 0.36
C ALA A 64 -30.54 0.50 1.01
N LEU A 65 -30.77 1.47 1.89
CA LEU A 65 -32.08 1.88 2.35
C LEU A 65 -32.38 3.25 1.73
N THR A 66 -33.25 3.28 0.72
CA THR A 66 -33.50 4.51 -0.08
C THR A 66 -34.78 5.25 0.33
N LYS A 67 -35.57 4.68 1.26
CA LYS A 67 -36.70 5.39 1.87
C LYS A 67 -36.19 6.59 2.68
N ALA A 68 -36.75 7.77 2.40
CA ALA A 68 -36.47 8.96 3.19
C ALA A 68 -36.80 8.71 4.67
N GLY A 69 -35.88 9.05 5.56
CA GLY A 69 -36.04 8.82 7.01
C GLY A 69 -35.93 7.36 7.43
N ALA A 70 -35.35 6.47 6.60
CA ALA A 70 -35.12 5.08 6.96
C ALA A 70 -34.37 4.94 8.31
N THR A 71 -34.92 4.11 9.18
CA THR A 71 -34.45 3.81 10.53
C THR A 71 -33.75 2.45 10.63
N GLY A 72 -33.98 1.56 9.67
CA GLY A 72 -33.27 0.28 9.58
C GLY A 72 -31.80 0.46 9.18
N SER A 73 -31.03 -0.62 9.15
CA SER A 73 -29.57 -0.59 8.97
C SER A 73 -29.10 -1.27 7.69
N ALA A 74 -28.01 -0.76 7.09
CA ALA A 74 -27.29 -1.41 5.99
C ALA A 74 -25.93 -1.94 6.48
N THR A 75 -25.90 -3.22 6.89
CA THR A 75 -24.76 -3.80 7.61
C THR A 75 -24.24 -5.09 7.00
N GLY A 76 -22.94 -5.35 7.14
CA GLY A 76 -22.33 -6.60 6.67
C GLY A 76 -22.33 -6.77 5.14
N ASN A 77 -22.67 -5.73 4.38
CA ASN A 77 -22.74 -5.81 2.93
C ASN A 77 -21.34 -5.80 2.32
N THR A 78 -21.19 -6.43 1.16
CA THR A 78 -19.90 -6.57 0.48
C THR A 78 -19.97 -6.06 -0.95
N VAL A 79 -18.96 -5.28 -1.35
CA VAL A 79 -18.72 -4.90 -2.74
C VAL A 79 -17.35 -5.42 -3.17
N THR A 80 -17.29 -6.14 -4.28
CA THR A 80 -16.04 -6.59 -4.89
C THR A 80 -15.92 -6.00 -6.28
N ILE A 81 -14.80 -5.35 -6.57
CA ILE A 81 -14.51 -4.73 -7.87
C ILE A 81 -13.28 -5.42 -8.45
N THR A 82 -13.45 -6.22 -9.49
CA THR A 82 -12.37 -6.87 -10.24
C THR A 82 -12.23 -6.32 -11.67
N GLY A 83 -13.21 -5.53 -12.14
CA GLY A 83 -13.20 -4.90 -13.45
C GLY A 83 -14.23 -3.77 -13.55
N GLY A 84 -14.29 -3.09 -14.70
CA GLY A 84 -15.37 -2.17 -15.06
C GLY A 84 -15.25 -0.76 -14.49
N THR A 85 -16.29 0.05 -14.70
CA THR A 85 -16.32 1.46 -14.29
C THR A 85 -17.54 1.81 -13.43
N VAL A 86 -17.35 2.71 -12.48
CA VAL A 86 -18.42 3.37 -11.72
C VAL A 86 -18.28 4.88 -11.90
N GLY A 87 -19.28 5.52 -12.48
CA GLY A 87 -19.28 6.95 -12.79
C GLY A 87 -19.55 7.85 -11.58
N GLY A 88 -20.20 7.31 -10.55
CA GLY A 88 -20.42 7.98 -9.27
C GLY A 88 -19.71 7.28 -8.11
N ASP A 89 -20.32 7.36 -6.94
CA ASP A 89 -19.79 6.77 -5.70
C ASP A 89 -20.08 5.27 -5.58
N VAL A 90 -19.25 4.59 -4.78
CA VAL A 90 -19.49 3.24 -4.30
C VAL A 90 -19.83 3.33 -2.81
N TYR A 91 -20.94 2.72 -2.39
CA TYR A 91 -21.29 2.56 -0.98
C TYR A 91 -21.41 1.08 -0.65
N ALA A 92 -20.58 0.56 0.27
CA ALA A 92 -20.80 -0.81 0.73
C ALA A 92 -22.11 -0.92 1.52
N GLY A 93 -22.39 0.02 2.42
CA GLY A 93 -23.71 0.22 3.02
C GLY A 93 -24.21 1.66 2.85
N TYR A 94 -25.50 1.83 2.56
CA TYR A 94 -26.11 3.15 2.37
C TYR A 94 -27.47 3.25 3.07
N THR A 95 -27.74 4.41 3.67
CA THR A 95 -29.08 4.80 4.11
C THR A 95 -29.34 6.28 3.80
N SER A 96 -30.58 6.59 3.43
CA SER A 96 -31.11 7.96 3.35
C SER A 96 -31.73 8.45 4.67
N GLY A 97 -31.53 7.73 5.77
CA GLY A 97 -32.01 8.11 7.10
C GLY A 97 -30.95 7.96 8.18
N THR A 98 -31.37 7.53 9.37
CA THR A 98 -30.54 7.49 10.59
C THR A 98 -29.96 6.11 10.92
N GLY A 99 -30.28 5.12 10.08
CA GLY A 99 -29.76 3.77 10.15
C GLY A 99 -28.25 3.65 10.22
N LYS A 100 -27.75 2.60 10.89
CA LYS A 100 -26.31 2.31 10.90
C LYS A 100 -25.82 1.74 9.56
N THR A 101 -24.62 2.16 9.16
CA THR A 101 -23.91 1.67 7.95
C THR A 101 -22.55 1.04 8.29
N THR A 102 -22.55 0.10 9.23
CA THR A 102 -21.35 -0.51 9.83
C THR A 102 -21.08 -1.94 9.34
N GLY A 103 -19.85 -2.42 9.57
CA GLY A 103 -19.45 -3.79 9.27
C GLY A 103 -19.41 -4.14 7.78
N ASN A 104 -19.41 -3.15 6.89
CA ASN A 104 -19.45 -3.37 5.45
C ASN A 104 -18.04 -3.49 4.86
N THR A 105 -17.89 -4.21 3.75
CA THR A 105 -16.59 -4.46 3.13
C THR A 105 -16.58 -4.01 1.67
N VAL A 106 -15.54 -3.30 1.25
CA VAL A 106 -15.18 -3.13 -0.16
C VAL A 106 -13.88 -3.89 -0.41
N SER A 107 -13.82 -4.67 -1.49
CA SER A 107 -12.61 -5.34 -1.95
C SER A 107 -12.29 -4.92 -3.39
N LEU A 108 -11.10 -4.35 -3.58
CA LEU A 108 -10.54 -4.00 -4.89
C LEU A 108 -9.62 -5.13 -5.35
N GLY A 109 -10.11 -5.97 -6.25
CA GLY A 109 -9.49 -7.23 -6.63
C GLY A 109 -10.03 -8.44 -5.84
N ASP A 110 -9.82 -9.62 -6.42
CA ASP A 110 -10.18 -10.93 -5.85
C ASP A 110 -9.09 -11.48 -4.92
N GLY A 111 -7.92 -10.84 -4.88
CA GLY A 111 -6.78 -11.27 -4.07
C GLY A 111 -5.88 -12.29 -4.76
N THR A 112 -6.16 -12.71 -5.98
CA THR A 112 -5.33 -13.64 -6.75
C THR A 112 -4.85 -13.04 -8.06
N ASN A 113 -5.65 -12.18 -8.68
CA ASN A 113 -5.41 -11.63 -10.00
C ASN A 113 -5.37 -10.09 -9.96
N ALA A 114 -4.65 -9.50 -10.91
CA ALA A 114 -4.76 -8.07 -11.16
C ALA A 114 -6.20 -7.72 -11.56
N VAL A 115 -6.67 -6.52 -11.21
CA VAL A 115 -7.94 -6.01 -11.75
C VAL A 115 -7.85 -5.85 -13.26
N ALA A 116 -8.99 -5.88 -13.94
CA ALA A 116 -9.04 -5.59 -15.37
C ALA A 116 -8.50 -4.18 -15.66
N ALA A 117 -7.77 -4.02 -16.76
CA ALA A 117 -7.25 -2.72 -17.17
C ALA A 117 -8.38 -1.69 -17.33
N GLY A 118 -8.15 -0.46 -16.85
CA GLY A 118 -9.15 0.62 -16.88
C GLY A 118 -10.19 0.57 -15.75
N THR A 119 -10.05 -0.34 -14.77
CA THR A 119 -10.94 -0.39 -13.59
C THR A 119 -10.91 0.94 -12.84
N THR A 120 -12.06 1.63 -12.80
CA THR A 120 -12.14 3.00 -12.28
C THR A 120 -13.43 3.27 -11.51
N VAL A 121 -13.33 3.95 -10.37
CA VAL A 121 -14.45 4.58 -9.67
C VAL A 121 -14.24 6.10 -9.69
N THR A 122 -15.02 6.83 -10.47
CA THR A 122 -14.84 8.29 -10.58
C THR A 122 -15.12 9.00 -9.25
N GLY A 123 -16.11 8.51 -8.50
CA GLY A 123 -16.49 9.07 -7.21
C GLY A 123 -15.68 8.51 -6.04
N VAL A 124 -16.27 8.59 -4.85
CA VAL A 124 -15.66 8.12 -3.60
C VAL A 124 -16.13 6.70 -3.30
N ILE A 125 -15.20 5.88 -2.81
CA ILE A 125 -15.51 4.56 -2.27
C ILE A 125 -15.74 4.71 -0.77
N TYR A 126 -16.95 4.41 -0.34
CA TYR A 126 -17.40 4.50 1.04
C TYR A 126 -17.61 3.13 1.66
N GLY A 127 -17.09 2.94 2.88
CA GLY A 127 -17.49 1.82 3.73
C GLY A 127 -18.96 1.90 4.17
N GLY A 128 -19.44 3.12 4.43
CA GLY A 128 -20.82 3.42 4.78
C GLY A 128 -21.19 4.84 4.40
N SER A 129 -22.48 5.18 4.29
CA SER A 129 -22.91 6.54 3.93
C SER A 129 -22.67 7.59 5.02
N SER A 130 -22.41 7.17 6.27
CA SER A 130 -22.18 8.07 7.41
C SER A 130 -20.73 8.02 7.90
N ALA A 131 -20.10 9.18 8.05
CA ALA A 131 -18.76 9.31 8.64
C ALA A 131 -18.71 8.96 10.14
N ALA A 132 -19.86 8.92 10.81
CA ALA A 132 -19.96 8.52 12.22
C ALA A 132 -20.00 7.00 12.40
N ASP A 133 -20.22 6.23 11.34
CA ASP A 133 -20.49 4.79 11.38
C ASP A 133 -19.37 3.98 10.70
N THR A 134 -18.11 4.30 11.01
CA THR A 134 -16.97 3.60 10.40
C THR A 134 -16.71 2.22 11.01
N THR A 135 -17.26 1.92 12.18
CA THR A 135 -17.00 0.68 12.92
C THR A 135 -17.18 -0.57 12.07
N GLY A 136 -16.11 -1.37 11.98
CA GLY A 136 -16.11 -2.62 11.22
C GLY A 136 -16.14 -2.46 9.70
N ASN A 137 -16.20 -1.23 9.17
CA ASN A 137 -16.09 -1.02 7.73
C ASN A 137 -14.65 -1.23 7.28
N VAL A 138 -14.46 -2.03 6.23
CA VAL A 138 -13.13 -2.38 5.73
C VAL A 138 -13.01 -2.13 4.23
N LEU A 139 -11.91 -1.50 3.83
CA LEU A 139 -11.43 -1.50 2.45
C LEU A 139 -10.26 -2.49 2.34
N ASN A 140 -10.42 -3.53 1.54
CA ASN A 140 -9.32 -4.41 1.15
C ASN A 140 -8.85 -4.02 -0.26
N VAL A 141 -7.61 -3.54 -0.37
CA VAL A 141 -6.94 -3.29 -1.64
C VAL A 141 -6.11 -4.52 -1.96
N ASN A 142 -6.74 -5.45 -2.68
CA ASN A 142 -6.23 -6.80 -2.94
C ASN A 142 -5.44 -6.92 -4.24
N ALA A 143 -5.51 -5.91 -5.10
CA ALA A 143 -4.82 -5.84 -6.38
C ALA A 143 -4.43 -4.39 -6.69
N LYS A 144 -3.40 -4.22 -7.53
CA LYS A 144 -2.91 -2.91 -7.99
C LYS A 144 -3.69 -2.38 -9.18
N GLY A 145 -3.57 -1.08 -9.45
CA GLY A 145 -4.03 -0.44 -10.69
C GLY A 145 -5.49 0.02 -10.67
N VAL A 146 -6.15 0.06 -9.51
CA VAL A 146 -7.47 0.68 -9.39
C VAL A 146 -7.31 2.19 -9.23
N THR A 147 -8.07 2.95 -10.03
CA THR A 147 -8.24 4.38 -9.83
C THR A 147 -9.57 4.65 -9.13
N ALA A 148 -9.56 5.47 -8.09
CA ALA A 148 -10.75 5.98 -7.43
C ALA A 148 -10.69 7.51 -7.30
N GLY A 149 -11.84 8.16 -7.13
CA GLY A 149 -11.87 9.56 -6.74
C GLY A 149 -11.27 9.76 -5.35
N SER A 150 -11.85 9.11 -4.35
CA SER A 150 -11.34 9.08 -2.98
C SER A 150 -11.80 7.80 -2.28
N VAL A 151 -11.39 7.62 -1.02
CA VAL A 151 -11.89 6.57 -0.13
C VAL A 151 -12.26 7.18 1.22
N ALA A 152 -13.36 6.73 1.83
CA ALA A 152 -13.84 7.30 3.08
C ALA A 152 -14.69 6.32 3.91
N ASN A 153 -14.88 6.66 5.19
CA ASN A 153 -15.76 5.96 6.13
C ASN A 153 -15.37 4.49 6.42
N PHE A 154 -14.07 4.21 6.45
CA PHE A 154 -13.50 2.91 6.81
C PHE A 154 -12.88 2.95 8.21
N ALA A 155 -13.13 1.91 9.02
CA ALA A 155 -12.35 1.67 10.23
C ALA A 155 -10.97 1.09 9.89
N LYS A 156 -10.88 0.27 8.84
CA LYS A 156 -9.64 -0.32 8.37
C LYS A 156 -9.48 -0.27 6.85
N ILE A 157 -8.27 0.07 6.40
CA ILE A 157 -7.82 0.00 5.01
C ILE A 157 -6.61 -0.94 4.99
N ARG A 158 -6.72 -2.02 4.21
CA ARG A 158 -5.71 -3.07 4.12
C ARG A 158 -5.14 -3.13 2.72
N PHE A 159 -3.82 -3.15 2.63
CA PHE A 159 -3.13 -3.38 1.37
C PHE A 159 -2.56 -4.80 1.35
N LYS A 160 -2.90 -5.57 0.32
CA LYS A 160 -2.27 -6.85 0.06
C LYS A 160 -0.95 -6.60 -0.67
N ILE A 161 0.15 -6.86 0.02
CA ILE A 161 1.51 -6.67 -0.50
C ILE A 161 2.14 -8.04 -0.69
N ASP A 162 2.40 -8.40 -1.94
CA ASP A 162 2.97 -9.68 -2.34
C ASP A 162 3.67 -9.56 -3.70
N SER A 163 3.97 -10.69 -4.35
CA SER A 163 4.65 -10.73 -5.65
C SER A 163 3.91 -10.01 -6.80
N ASN A 164 2.63 -9.68 -6.65
CA ASN A 164 1.88 -8.91 -7.66
C ASN A 164 2.15 -7.39 -7.58
N VAL A 165 2.78 -6.94 -6.50
CA VAL A 165 3.26 -5.56 -6.31
C VAL A 165 4.77 -5.57 -6.57
N ALA A 166 5.16 -5.12 -7.76
CA ALA A 166 6.54 -4.91 -8.15
C ALA A 166 7.11 -3.62 -7.54
N ASP A 167 8.42 -3.44 -7.69
CA ASP A 167 9.10 -2.22 -7.28
C ASP A 167 8.62 -1.02 -8.11
N GLY A 168 8.26 0.07 -7.43
CA GLY A 168 7.73 1.30 -8.02
C GLY A 168 6.24 1.26 -8.39
N ASP A 169 5.51 0.19 -8.09
CA ASP A 169 4.09 0.09 -8.45
C ASP A 169 3.19 1.07 -7.67
N ASP A 170 2.21 1.63 -8.38
CA ASP A 170 1.04 2.30 -7.80
C ASP A 170 -0.05 1.26 -7.48
N VAL A 171 -0.42 1.13 -6.21
CA VAL A 171 -1.42 0.14 -5.77
C VAL A 171 -2.83 0.71 -5.92
N LEU A 172 -3.13 1.82 -5.24
CA LEU A 172 -4.39 2.56 -5.36
C LEU A 172 -4.10 4.00 -5.78
N THR A 173 -4.68 4.43 -6.89
CA THR A 173 -4.58 5.82 -7.36
C THR A 173 -5.81 6.61 -6.97
N LEU A 174 -5.64 7.77 -6.33
CA LEU A 174 -6.72 8.67 -5.95
C LEU A 174 -6.64 10.01 -6.69
N THR A 175 -7.78 10.49 -7.18
CA THR A 175 -7.85 11.70 -8.04
C THR A 175 -8.51 12.90 -7.37
N GLN A 176 -9.05 12.75 -6.17
CA GLN A 176 -9.69 13.82 -5.38
C GLN A 176 -8.99 13.99 -4.03
N ASN A 177 -9.16 15.16 -3.41
CA ASN A 177 -8.65 15.43 -2.08
C ASN A 177 -9.19 14.39 -1.09
N THR A 178 -8.28 13.77 -0.35
CA THR A 178 -8.57 12.62 0.50
C THR A 178 -8.04 12.88 1.90
N THR A 179 -8.88 12.69 2.92
CA THR A 179 -8.47 12.75 4.32
C THR A 179 -8.71 11.39 4.98
N LEU A 180 -7.67 10.80 5.53
CA LEU A 180 -7.73 9.52 6.24
C LEU A 180 -7.13 9.67 7.63
N ALA A 181 -7.70 8.95 8.61
CA ALA A 181 -6.99 8.72 9.85
C ALA A 181 -5.82 7.78 9.58
N HIS A 182 -4.60 8.16 9.98
CA HIS A 182 -3.42 7.32 9.81
C HIS A 182 -3.63 5.94 10.47
N SER A 183 -4.31 5.89 11.62
CA SER A 183 -4.68 4.67 12.35
C SER A 183 -5.69 3.75 11.64
N SER A 184 -6.39 4.26 10.64
CA SER A 184 -7.29 3.44 9.80
C SER A 184 -6.51 2.59 8.81
N ILE A 185 -5.26 2.94 8.47
CA ILE A 185 -4.47 2.18 7.53
C ILE A 185 -3.71 1.10 8.29
N GLU A 186 -3.89 -0.16 7.87
CA GLU A 186 -3.24 -1.30 8.50
C GLU A 186 -1.82 -1.46 7.96
N GLU A 187 -0.83 -1.26 8.82
CA GLU A 187 0.57 -1.49 8.49
C GLU A 187 0.79 -2.98 8.19
N PRO A 188 1.41 -3.34 7.04
CA PRO A 188 1.74 -4.72 6.74
C PRO A 188 2.66 -5.32 7.81
N THR A 189 2.42 -6.58 8.17
CA THR A 189 3.29 -7.27 9.13
C THR A 189 4.70 -7.41 8.56
N PRO A 190 5.75 -7.47 9.40
CA PRO A 190 7.09 -7.58 8.83
C PRO A 190 7.37 -8.92 8.14
N ALA A 191 6.58 -9.97 8.42
CA ALA A 191 6.65 -11.22 7.65
C ALA A 191 6.18 -11.01 6.19
N VAL A 192 5.11 -10.23 6.00
CA VAL A 192 4.64 -9.83 4.66
C VAL A 192 5.70 -9.00 3.94
N ILE A 193 6.29 -8.02 4.63
CA ILE A 193 7.31 -7.14 4.04
C ILE A 193 8.58 -7.92 3.69
N SER A 194 9.00 -8.84 4.56
CA SER A 194 10.15 -9.72 4.29
C SER A 194 9.92 -10.63 3.08
N GLY A 195 8.72 -11.22 2.96
CA GLY A 195 8.34 -11.99 1.78
C GLY A 195 8.27 -11.15 0.51
N TRP A 196 7.74 -9.93 0.60
CA TRP A 196 7.65 -9.00 -0.52
C TRP A 196 9.01 -8.53 -1.02
N LEU A 197 9.92 -8.16 -0.11
CA LEU A 197 11.29 -7.78 -0.44
C LEU A 197 12.07 -8.96 -1.06
N GLY A 198 11.93 -10.16 -0.49
CA GLY A 198 12.52 -11.38 -1.00
C GLY A 198 14.06 -11.29 -1.07
N ASN A 199 14.62 -11.51 -2.26
CA ASN A 199 16.06 -11.40 -2.52
C ASN A 199 16.50 -10.02 -3.02
N THR A 200 15.56 -9.13 -3.35
CA THR A 200 15.88 -7.77 -3.75
C THR A 200 16.42 -6.99 -2.56
N MET A 201 17.33 -6.05 -2.83
CA MET A 201 17.98 -5.26 -1.79
C MET A 201 17.15 -4.07 -1.31
N GLU A 202 16.32 -3.54 -2.20
CA GLU A 202 15.34 -2.50 -1.89
C GLU A 202 14.10 -2.64 -2.75
N LYS A 203 12.94 -2.26 -2.20
CA LYS A 203 11.70 -2.08 -2.95
C LYS A 203 10.89 -0.92 -2.39
N THR A 204 10.16 -0.26 -3.27
CA THR A 204 9.16 0.76 -2.94
C THR A 204 7.84 0.40 -3.59
N ALA A 205 6.73 0.65 -2.89
CA ALA A 205 5.39 0.63 -3.46
C ALA A 205 4.63 1.87 -3.02
N HIS A 206 3.89 2.49 -3.94
CA HIS A 206 3.00 3.60 -3.65
C HIS A 206 1.63 3.02 -3.26
N LEU A 207 1.43 2.81 -1.95
CA LEU A 207 0.18 2.23 -1.43
C LEU A 207 -1.02 3.10 -1.82
N ILE A 208 -0.87 4.42 -1.66
CA ILE A 208 -1.79 5.41 -2.19
C ILE A 208 -0.99 6.40 -3.03
N LYS A 209 -1.30 6.47 -4.33
CA LYS A 209 -0.76 7.47 -5.24
C LYS A 209 -1.79 8.56 -5.49
N MET A 210 -1.43 9.82 -5.27
CA MET A 210 -2.27 10.94 -5.64
C MET A 210 -2.02 11.35 -7.09
N ASN A 211 -3.09 11.64 -7.82
CA ASN A 211 -3.04 12.14 -9.19
C ASN A 211 -3.72 13.53 -9.25
N GLY A 212 -2.93 14.59 -9.03
CA GLY A 212 -3.39 15.98 -9.09
C GLY A 212 -4.19 16.47 -7.89
N SER A 213 -4.16 15.75 -6.76
CA SER A 213 -4.90 16.05 -5.53
C SER A 213 -4.04 15.82 -4.28
N THR A 214 -4.59 16.13 -3.10
CA THR A 214 -3.87 16.02 -1.82
C THR A 214 -4.38 14.87 -0.96
N LEU A 215 -3.46 14.10 -0.36
CA LEU A 215 -3.70 13.18 0.75
C LEU A 215 -3.34 13.85 2.06
N ASN A 216 -4.27 13.90 3.00
CA ASN A 216 -4.06 14.37 4.37
C ASN A 216 -4.25 13.20 5.37
N LEU A 217 -3.24 12.90 6.16
CA LEU A 217 -3.24 11.79 7.13
C LEU A 217 -3.36 12.32 8.56
N THR A 218 -4.56 12.33 9.12
CA THR A 218 -4.76 12.79 10.50
C THR A 218 -4.09 11.84 11.49
N GLY A 219 -3.33 12.39 12.44
CA GLY A 219 -2.54 11.60 13.40
C GLY A 219 -1.26 10.99 12.83
N TYR A 220 -0.84 11.37 11.62
CA TYR A 220 0.50 11.05 11.10
C TYR A 220 1.58 11.91 11.77
N THR A 221 2.72 11.31 12.10
CA THR A 221 3.85 11.99 12.74
C THR A 221 5.12 11.82 11.91
N PRO A 222 5.63 12.90 11.26
CA PRO A 222 6.89 12.88 10.52
C PRO A 222 8.08 12.33 11.30
N GLY A 223 9.04 11.71 10.60
CA GLY A 223 10.30 11.23 11.18
C GLY A 223 10.19 10.04 12.14
N SER A 224 8.98 9.52 12.38
CA SER A 224 8.73 8.40 13.30
C SER A 224 8.70 7.02 12.62
N SER A 225 8.57 6.99 11.28
CA SER A 225 8.41 5.75 10.52
C SER A 225 9.74 5.04 10.31
N ARG A 226 10.08 4.13 11.23
CA ARG A 226 11.12 3.12 11.02
C ARG A 226 10.83 1.86 11.83
N SER A 227 10.79 0.74 11.13
CA SER A 227 10.58 -0.57 11.72
C SER A 227 11.66 -1.55 11.26
N ARG A 228 12.07 -2.46 12.15
CA ARG A 228 13.00 -3.54 11.84
C ARG A 228 12.46 -4.88 12.33
N ARG A 229 12.58 -5.91 11.49
CA ARG A 229 12.40 -7.31 11.91
C ARG A 229 13.27 -8.21 11.05
N GLY A 230 14.05 -9.05 11.71
CA GLY A 230 15.04 -9.88 11.02
C GLY A 230 15.95 -9.00 10.17
N ASP A 231 16.14 -9.37 8.91
CA ASP A 231 17.08 -8.72 8.00
C ASP A 231 16.49 -7.50 7.27
N VAL A 232 15.23 -7.14 7.57
CA VAL A 232 14.48 -6.09 6.85
C VAL A 232 14.28 -4.86 7.71
N GLU A 233 14.60 -3.71 7.13
CA GLU A 233 14.27 -2.37 7.62
C GLU A 233 13.24 -1.77 6.67
N TYR A 234 12.17 -1.21 7.22
CA TYR A 234 11.08 -0.68 6.40
C TYR A 234 10.44 0.55 7.03
N ALA A 235 9.77 1.34 6.19
CA ALA A 235 8.94 2.45 6.60
C ALA A 235 7.68 2.51 5.75
N TYR A 236 6.61 2.95 6.40
CA TYR A 236 5.41 3.39 5.74
C TYR A 236 5.20 4.86 6.06
N LYS A 237 5.28 5.72 5.03
CA LYS A 237 5.31 7.17 5.18
C LYS A 237 4.88 7.88 3.91
N THR A 238 4.48 9.13 4.02
CA THR A 238 4.34 9.98 2.83
C THR A 238 5.71 10.20 2.17
N ASP A 239 5.71 10.37 0.86
CA ASP A 239 6.89 10.60 0.02
C ASP A 239 7.73 11.80 0.50
N ASN A 240 7.07 12.84 0.98
CA ASN A 240 7.68 14.04 1.56
C ASN A 240 7.80 14.01 3.10
N ASP A 241 7.44 12.88 3.72
CA ASP A 241 7.38 12.68 5.17
C ASP A 241 6.61 13.79 5.91
N ALA A 242 5.51 14.27 5.33
CA ALA A 242 4.62 15.27 5.94
C ALA A 242 3.21 14.71 6.16
N VAL A 243 2.45 15.39 7.04
CA VAL A 243 1.02 15.08 7.30
C VAL A 243 0.17 15.16 6.04
N SER A 244 0.59 15.99 5.08
CA SER A 244 -0.09 16.24 3.82
C SER A 244 0.87 16.12 2.65
N THR A 245 0.44 15.44 1.59
CA THR A 245 1.23 15.28 0.36
C THR A 245 0.36 15.32 -0.89
N THR A 246 0.93 15.80 -1.99
CA THR A 246 0.36 15.68 -3.35
C THR A 246 0.97 14.51 -4.14
N GLY A 247 1.92 13.79 -3.56
CA GLY A 247 2.60 12.66 -4.18
C GLY A 247 2.00 11.34 -3.72
N SER A 248 2.59 10.68 -2.73
CA SER A 248 2.18 9.34 -2.35
C SER A 248 2.39 9.02 -0.88
N LEU A 249 1.69 7.98 -0.47
CA LEU A 249 1.93 7.24 0.75
C LEU A 249 2.60 5.92 0.37
N ASP A 250 3.83 5.76 0.81
CA ASP A 250 4.76 4.78 0.32
C ASP A 250 5.07 3.72 1.37
N LEU A 251 5.33 2.51 0.90
CA LEU A 251 5.98 1.44 1.65
C LEU A 251 7.38 1.23 1.07
N PHE A 252 8.40 1.51 1.87
CA PHE A 252 9.81 1.27 1.55
C PHE A 252 10.33 0.08 2.35
N ALA A 253 11.10 -0.80 1.72
CA ALA A 253 11.79 -1.87 2.41
C ALA A 253 13.23 -2.02 1.87
N TYR A 254 14.17 -2.22 2.79
CA TYR A 254 15.59 -2.44 2.49
C TYR A 254 16.09 -3.65 3.28
N LYS A 255 17.05 -4.39 2.72
CA LYS A 255 17.86 -5.32 3.52
C LYS A 255 18.94 -4.51 4.24
N TRP A 256 18.93 -4.56 5.58
CA TRP A 256 19.88 -3.79 6.39
C TRP A 256 20.99 -4.68 6.98
N GLN A 257 20.77 -5.99 7.12
CA GLN A 257 21.76 -6.89 7.70
C GLN A 257 21.79 -8.28 7.06
N ASN A 258 22.91 -8.98 7.25
CA ASN A 258 23.16 -10.38 6.89
C ASN A 258 22.90 -10.73 5.41
N ALA A 259 22.85 -9.74 4.52
CA ALA A 259 22.62 -9.99 3.11
C ALA A 259 23.89 -10.46 2.40
N GLY A 260 23.73 -11.35 1.42
CA GLY A 260 24.78 -11.82 0.52
C GLY A 260 24.44 -11.45 -0.92
N VAL A 261 25.07 -10.39 -1.43
CA VAL A 261 24.85 -9.85 -2.78
C VAL A 261 26.00 -10.25 -3.68
N GLU A 262 25.68 -10.78 -4.86
CA GLU A 262 26.66 -11.07 -5.90
C GLU A 262 26.30 -10.32 -7.18
N ILE A 263 27.28 -9.58 -7.73
CA ILE A 263 27.18 -8.92 -9.03
C ILE A 263 28.13 -9.66 -9.97
N ASN A 264 27.59 -10.20 -11.06
CA ASN A 264 28.30 -11.09 -11.99
C ASN A 264 28.08 -10.70 -13.46
N SER A 265 27.50 -9.53 -13.71
CA SER A 265 27.18 -9.05 -15.05
C SER A 265 26.88 -7.55 -15.02
N ASN A 266 26.88 -6.95 -16.21
CA ASN A 266 26.39 -5.59 -16.49
C ASN A 266 27.17 -4.44 -15.84
N ALA A 267 26.87 -3.25 -16.35
CA ALA A 267 27.30 -2.00 -15.77
C ALA A 267 26.29 -1.52 -14.71
N HIS A 268 26.78 -1.16 -13.53
CA HIS A 268 25.99 -0.61 -12.44
C HIS A 268 26.62 0.69 -11.93
N ALA A 269 25.83 1.75 -11.79
CA ALA A 269 26.31 2.97 -11.14
C ALA A 269 26.56 2.71 -9.65
N ASP A 270 25.55 2.22 -8.94
CA ASP A 270 25.59 2.00 -7.50
C ASP A 270 25.04 0.62 -7.15
N VAL A 271 25.75 -0.12 -6.31
CA VAL A 271 25.29 -1.39 -5.73
C VAL A 271 25.65 -1.43 -4.25
N PHE A 272 24.79 -2.04 -3.46
CA PHE A 272 25.01 -2.15 -2.03
C PHE A 272 24.72 -3.55 -1.48
N GLY A 273 25.48 -3.95 -0.46
CA GLY A 273 25.27 -5.20 0.26
C GLY A 273 24.19 -5.10 1.33
N GLY A 274 23.95 -3.90 1.87
CA GLY A 274 22.85 -3.58 2.78
C GLY A 274 22.74 -2.07 2.92
N LYS A 275 21.54 -1.56 3.23
CA LYS A 275 21.23 -0.12 3.21
C LYS A 275 20.35 0.27 4.39
N SER A 276 20.61 1.45 4.94
CA SER A 276 19.76 2.08 5.94
C SER A 276 19.69 3.59 5.74
N THR A 277 18.48 4.09 5.47
CA THR A 277 18.20 5.51 5.21
C THR A 277 17.19 6.11 6.19
N LEU A 278 16.61 5.29 7.06
CA LEU A 278 15.45 5.67 7.87
C LEU A 278 15.86 6.12 9.28
N GLY A 279 15.27 7.23 9.71
CA GLY A 279 15.52 7.84 11.02
C GLY A 279 16.91 8.46 11.15
N THR A 280 17.37 8.65 12.38
CA THR A 280 18.66 9.28 12.68
C THR A 280 19.76 8.29 13.05
N THR A 281 19.42 7.06 13.44
CA THR A 281 20.35 6.04 13.94
C THR A 281 20.26 4.76 13.13
N GLY A 282 20.33 4.86 11.81
CA GLY A 282 20.32 3.73 10.88
C GLY A 282 21.53 2.82 11.09
N GLU A 283 21.46 1.58 10.62
CA GLU A 283 22.54 0.61 10.82
C GLU A 283 22.64 -0.33 9.62
N THR A 284 23.86 -0.75 9.28
CA THR A 284 24.10 -1.87 8.36
C THR A 284 25.06 -2.87 9.00
N LEU A 285 24.67 -4.15 9.03
CA LEU A 285 25.36 -5.16 9.82
C LEU A 285 25.66 -6.42 9.00
N LYS A 286 26.94 -6.83 8.95
CA LYS A 286 27.36 -8.15 8.42
C LYS A 286 26.88 -8.45 6.99
N ASN A 287 26.70 -7.43 6.18
CA ASN A 287 26.36 -7.60 4.78
C ASN A 287 27.62 -7.94 3.97
N LYS A 288 27.46 -8.78 2.95
CA LYS A 288 28.52 -9.16 2.02
C LYS A 288 28.13 -8.76 0.61
N LEU A 289 29.01 -8.01 -0.06
CA LEU A 289 28.88 -7.65 -1.47
C LEU A 289 30.08 -8.23 -2.24
N THR A 290 29.81 -9.08 -3.22
CA THR A 290 30.84 -9.76 -4.02
C THR A 290 30.73 -9.37 -5.48
N LEU A 291 31.83 -8.88 -6.08
CA LEU A 291 31.93 -8.65 -7.52
C LEU A 291 32.67 -9.82 -8.18
N LYS A 292 32.06 -10.36 -9.25
CA LYS A 292 32.57 -11.50 -10.04
C LYS A 292 32.84 -11.07 -11.49
N THR A 293 33.30 -12.02 -12.30
CA THR A 293 33.55 -11.82 -13.74
C THR A 293 32.32 -11.22 -14.41
N GLY A 294 32.52 -10.17 -15.22
CA GLY A 294 31.45 -9.48 -15.92
C GLY A 294 30.83 -8.29 -15.17
N ALA A 295 31.11 -8.12 -13.87
CA ALA A 295 30.69 -6.94 -13.13
C ALA A 295 31.48 -5.69 -13.56
N SER A 296 30.78 -4.58 -13.81
CA SER A 296 31.38 -3.26 -13.98
C SER A 296 30.62 -2.25 -13.14
N VAL A 297 31.24 -1.75 -12.07
CA VAL A 297 30.53 -0.98 -11.03
C VAL A 297 31.22 0.37 -10.79
N THR A 298 30.46 1.46 -10.67
CA THR A 298 31.06 2.73 -10.23
C THR A 298 31.24 2.73 -8.71
N ASN A 299 30.18 2.48 -7.93
CA ASN A 299 30.21 2.46 -6.47
C ASN A 299 29.67 1.14 -5.91
N ALA A 300 30.53 0.38 -5.22
CA ALA A 300 30.20 -0.86 -4.52
C ALA A 300 30.33 -0.64 -3.00
N VAL A 301 29.22 -0.69 -2.26
CA VAL A 301 29.24 -0.44 -0.79
C VAL A 301 28.61 -1.60 -0.04
N ALA A 302 29.38 -2.39 0.70
CA ALA A 302 28.81 -3.57 1.35
C ALA A 302 27.83 -3.22 2.49
N GLY A 303 28.07 -2.17 3.27
CA GLY A 303 27.07 -1.59 4.18
C GLY A 303 26.96 -0.09 3.99
N ASP A 304 25.84 0.39 3.45
CA ASP A 304 25.58 1.80 3.17
C ASP A 304 24.59 2.41 4.17
N THR A 305 25.13 3.06 5.20
CA THR A 305 24.32 3.70 6.24
C THR A 305 24.29 5.21 6.05
N GLN A 306 23.14 5.75 5.64
CA GLN A 306 23.01 7.15 5.19
C GLN A 306 22.41 8.09 6.25
N THR A 307 22.06 7.57 7.42
CA THR A 307 21.47 8.36 8.51
C THR A 307 22.52 9.14 9.30
N ALA A 308 22.16 10.30 9.84
CA ALA A 308 23.06 11.21 10.55
C ALA A 308 23.97 10.53 11.59
N ASN A 309 23.41 9.73 12.49
CA ASN A 309 24.15 9.06 13.59
C ASN A 309 24.25 7.54 13.37
N GLY A 310 24.22 7.09 12.12
CA GLY A 310 24.11 5.66 11.81
C GLY A 310 25.44 4.91 11.82
N THR A 311 25.38 3.59 12.02
CA THR A 311 26.58 2.74 12.07
C THR A 311 26.68 1.78 10.87
N ALA A 312 27.90 1.44 10.48
CA ALA A 312 28.18 0.36 9.53
C ALA A 312 29.18 -0.60 10.18
N THR A 313 28.74 -1.83 10.49
CA THR A 313 29.54 -2.78 11.27
C THR A 313 29.66 -4.14 10.61
N GLY A 314 30.88 -4.68 10.53
CA GLY A 314 31.10 -6.06 10.09
C GLY A 314 30.79 -6.34 8.63
N ASN A 315 30.59 -5.32 7.80
CA ASN A 315 30.24 -5.49 6.39
C ASN A 315 31.49 -5.80 5.57
N THR A 316 31.35 -6.60 4.50
CA THR A 316 32.46 -7.07 3.68
C THR A 316 32.20 -6.81 2.21
N VAL A 317 33.07 -6.04 1.55
CA VAL A 317 33.13 -5.98 0.09
C VAL A 317 34.27 -6.88 -0.40
N LYS A 318 33.98 -7.77 -1.36
CA LYS A 318 34.96 -8.68 -1.96
C LYS A 318 34.96 -8.53 -3.48
N ILE A 319 36.12 -8.22 -4.05
CA ILE A 319 36.32 -8.17 -5.49
C ILE A 319 37.05 -9.46 -5.90
N GLU A 320 36.32 -10.42 -6.45
CA GLU A 320 36.90 -11.66 -6.98
C GLU A 320 37.32 -11.49 -8.45
N ALA A 321 36.54 -10.71 -9.21
CA ALA A 321 36.82 -10.30 -10.59
C ALA A 321 35.96 -9.08 -10.97
N GLY A 322 36.03 -8.63 -12.23
CA GLY A 322 35.29 -7.46 -12.73
C GLY A 322 36.00 -6.14 -12.42
N THR A 323 35.27 -5.03 -12.50
CA THR A 323 35.80 -3.68 -12.25
C THR A 323 34.97 -2.88 -11.27
N ALA A 324 35.61 -2.13 -10.38
CA ALA A 324 34.95 -1.14 -9.52
C ALA A 324 35.73 0.19 -9.48
N THR A 325 35.07 1.34 -9.62
CA THR A 325 35.75 2.62 -9.36
C THR A 325 35.95 2.80 -7.85
N ASN A 326 34.89 2.62 -7.07
CA ASN A 326 34.91 2.73 -5.61
C ASN A 326 34.35 1.45 -5.00
N ALA A 327 35.07 0.84 -4.06
CA ALA A 327 34.61 -0.30 -3.27
C ALA A 327 34.85 -0.05 -1.78
N VAL A 328 33.79 -0.07 -0.98
CA VAL A 328 33.83 0.25 0.45
C VAL A 328 33.17 -0.87 1.26
N GLY A 329 33.86 -1.38 2.29
CA GLY A 329 33.29 -2.37 3.20
C GLY A 329 32.11 -1.81 3.99
N GLY A 330 32.28 -0.69 4.68
CA GLY A 330 31.17 0.02 5.34
C GLY A 330 31.27 1.53 5.19
N LYS A 331 30.17 2.15 4.77
CA LYS A 331 30.04 3.60 4.58
C LYS A 331 29.02 4.17 5.57
N THR A 332 29.36 5.28 6.20
CA THR A 332 28.46 6.04 7.07
C THR A 332 28.44 7.52 6.71
N LEU A 333 27.32 8.21 6.94
CA LEU A 333 27.25 9.67 6.79
C LEU A 333 28.09 10.37 7.87
N ALA A 334 27.71 10.30 9.15
CA ALA A 334 28.48 10.91 10.25
C ALA A 334 28.69 9.99 11.46
N GLY A 335 28.17 8.76 11.43
CA GLY A 335 28.36 7.81 12.53
C GLY A 335 29.57 6.90 12.36
N LYS A 336 29.59 5.82 13.15
CA LYS A 336 30.75 4.92 13.30
C LYS A 336 30.76 3.83 12.23
N ALA A 337 31.89 3.69 11.55
CA ALA A 337 32.18 2.53 10.70
C ALA A 337 33.27 1.67 11.35
N SER A 338 32.96 0.41 11.68
CA SER A 338 33.90 -0.47 12.43
C SER A 338 33.85 -1.94 12.03
N GLY A 339 35.02 -2.58 11.98
CA GLY A 339 35.14 -4.01 11.67
C GLY A 339 34.68 -4.37 10.26
N ASN A 340 34.64 -3.40 9.35
CA ASN A 340 34.27 -3.64 7.95
C ASN A 340 35.51 -4.07 7.16
N THR A 341 35.32 -4.98 6.22
CA THR A 341 36.40 -5.59 5.42
C THR A 341 36.26 -5.19 3.95
N ALA A 342 37.39 -4.92 3.30
CA ALA A 342 37.46 -4.77 1.86
C ALA A 342 38.61 -5.63 1.31
N GLU A 343 38.28 -6.56 0.43
CA GLU A 343 39.21 -7.55 -0.11
C GLU A 343 39.22 -7.48 -1.64
N ALA A 344 40.41 -7.39 -2.23
CA ALA A 344 40.61 -7.61 -3.67
C ALA A 344 41.37 -8.91 -3.88
N ALA A 345 40.64 -9.97 -4.20
CA ALA A 345 41.19 -11.29 -4.57
C ALA A 345 41.45 -11.40 -6.08
N GLY A 346 40.89 -10.48 -6.88
CA GLY A 346 41.10 -10.33 -8.32
C GLY A 346 40.37 -9.09 -8.86
N GLY A 347 40.28 -8.96 -10.19
CA GLY A 347 39.64 -7.81 -10.85
C GLY A 347 40.44 -6.51 -10.74
N ASN A 348 39.82 -5.39 -11.13
CA ASN A 348 40.42 -4.05 -11.08
C ASN A 348 39.57 -3.12 -10.22
N VAL A 349 40.12 -2.58 -9.13
CA VAL A 349 39.46 -1.58 -8.30
C VAL A 349 40.32 -0.32 -8.18
N THR A 350 39.74 0.86 -8.43
CA THR A 350 40.50 2.12 -8.34
C THR A 350 40.65 2.57 -6.89
N ASN A 351 39.56 2.62 -6.13
CA ASN A 351 39.53 3.04 -4.73
C ASN A 351 38.93 1.93 -3.85
N LEU A 352 39.76 1.25 -3.07
CA LEU A 352 39.32 0.18 -2.15
C LEU A 352 39.51 0.64 -0.70
N LYS A 353 38.43 0.60 0.10
CA LYS A 353 38.45 1.05 1.50
C LYS A 353 37.72 0.05 2.40
N GLY A 354 38.32 -0.34 3.53
CA GLY A 354 37.62 -1.12 4.55
C GLY A 354 36.39 -0.38 5.07
N ALA A 355 36.53 0.93 5.33
CA ALA A 355 35.45 1.78 5.79
C ALA A 355 35.59 3.23 5.28
N GLU A 356 34.48 3.95 5.26
CA GLU A 356 34.42 5.38 4.95
C GLU A 356 33.36 6.07 5.84
N SER A 357 33.71 7.19 6.46
CA SER A 357 32.74 8.06 7.14
C SER A 357 32.96 9.49 6.70
N ALA A 358 31.91 10.21 6.30
CA ALA A 358 32.05 11.58 5.79
C ALA A 358 32.36 12.59 6.90
N SER A 359 31.88 12.35 8.13
CA SER A 359 32.17 13.20 9.30
C SER A 359 32.24 12.48 10.65
N GLY A 360 32.21 11.14 10.65
CA GLY A 360 32.29 10.31 11.85
C GLY A 360 33.64 9.63 12.09
N LEU A 361 33.75 8.93 13.23
CA LEU A 361 34.95 8.14 13.57
C LEU A 361 35.01 6.86 12.74
N VAL A 362 36.16 6.63 12.10
CA VAL A 362 36.51 5.35 11.44
C VAL A 362 37.48 4.61 12.36
N GLN A 363 37.18 3.36 12.72
CA GLN A 363 38.05 2.54 13.55
C GLN A 363 38.47 1.30 12.76
N GLU A 364 39.79 1.13 12.63
CA GLU A 364 40.45 -0.03 11.99
C GLU A 364 40.04 -1.36 12.65
#